data_AF-A0A433QZ50-F1
#
_entry.id   AF-A0A433QZ50-F1
#
_cell.length_a   1.000
_cell.length_b   1.000
_cell.length_c   1.000
_cell.angle_alpha   90.00
_cell.angle_beta   90.00
_cell.angle_gamma   90.00
#
_symmetry.space_group_name_H-M   'P 1'
#
loop_
_entity.id
_entity.type
_entity.pdbx_description
1 polymer ?
#
loop_
_entity_poly.entity_id
_entity_poly.type
_entity_poly.pdbx_seq_one_letter_code
_entity_poly.pdbx_strand_id
1 'polypeptide(L)'
;MSGMHGRKKIRTTEELQQARKEREAVKIKEYNALVAECFEKIWEYRHGSGNYGGTTFGHPFLIRFQIAIPQKTEKQYDGAALNITTRILHQNPDFYTVWNFRRLILREGVFKDASADAIQVSLKSELDFFMQIITINPKSYWMWNHRRWCLETMPKPAWERELALVDKMLDMDARNFHGWNYRRYVISQLARDPGMTDTQALRTSPALARSEFEFTTRKVTQNFSNYSAWHNRSKLLPIVVDGIEGEEARNEIARQGGLGGTAPLIAYRIEIELIKAAVYTDPDDSSVWLYRWWLIGRDTTPISLLGTHLTSANTVLLAFDDEISMLNPFAVLTSQGVPVPGSWRSFGSGNKVSGNLGEQLHGYVWAFEPETKDIPIQGVEVVVRAADLVASRSERAWRYGEVRVRVTGEVETREGEATGSAKWYTLDRAELLEEEVKDVRELLELEPGSKWALQTLARFLTELCHIRPADPVNPQVEDEVITILELLQTIDPDRARRYEDWRTNLVFERATRHLVKCVGEHGEVMFADKQPDVLDLSNLGLTHIPTPSLLLHVPRLNLKGNRLSASQAARMLAALPLMKEMDWDGNLFVKEELDVALRD
;
A
#
# COMPACT_ATOMS: atom_id res chain seq x y z
N MET A 1 -16.41 -21.50 -17.98
CA MET A 1 -15.26 -20.60 -18.23
C MET A 1 -14.16 -20.71 -17.15
N SER A 2 -13.99 -21.82 -16.41
CA SER A 2 -12.98 -21.94 -15.32
C SER A 2 -11.54 -22.23 -15.78
N GLY A 3 -11.12 -21.76 -16.96
CA GLY A 3 -9.92 -22.28 -17.63
C GLY A 3 -8.91 -21.25 -18.12
N MET A 4 -8.88 -20.01 -17.63
CA MET A 4 -7.95 -19.01 -18.16
C MET A 4 -6.48 -19.25 -17.75
N HIS A 5 -6.22 -19.91 -16.61
CA HIS A 5 -4.88 -20.04 -16.05
C HIS A 5 -4.37 -21.49 -16.11
N GLY A 6 -3.09 -21.68 -16.40
CA GLY A 6 -2.43 -23.00 -16.34
C GLY A 6 -2.78 -23.99 -17.47
N ARG A 7 -3.51 -23.57 -18.52
CA ARG A 7 -3.77 -24.44 -19.67
C ARG A 7 -2.50 -24.69 -20.47
N LYS A 8 -1.92 -25.88 -20.32
CA LYS A 8 -0.83 -26.33 -21.20
C LYS A 8 -1.31 -26.34 -22.65
N LYS A 9 -0.56 -25.70 -23.55
CA LYS A 9 -0.83 -25.72 -24.99
C LYS A 9 -0.54 -27.13 -25.51
N ILE A 10 -1.57 -27.92 -25.76
CA ILE A 10 -1.45 -29.25 -26.35
C ILE A 10 -1.51 -29.11 -27.87
N ARG A 11 -0.47 -29.58 -28.59
CA ARG A 11 -0.53 -29.72 -30.05
C ARG A 11 -1.57 -30.79 -30.38
N THR A 12 -2.63 -30.39 -31.07
CA THR A 12 -3.75 -31.25 -31.47
C THR A 12 -3.93 -31.13 -32.98
N THR A 13 -4.26 -32.24 -33.66
CA THR A 13 -4.58 -32.25 -35.10
C THR A 13 -5.85 -31.42 -35.35
N GLU A 14 -6.01 -30.90 -36.57
CA GLU A 14 -7.18 -30.09 -36.94
C GLU A 14 -8.49 -30.85 -36.71
N GLU A 15 -8.51 -32.16 -37.00
CA GLU A 15 -9.66 -33.04 -36.75
C GLU A 15 -10.03 -33.14 -35.26
N LEU A 16 -9.04 -33.30 -34.38
CA LEU A 16 -9.26 -33.34 -32.93
C LEU A 16 -9.71 -31.98 -32.39
N GLN A 17 -9.23 -30.88 -32.97
CA GLN A 17 -9.69 -29.53 -32.63
C GLN A 17 -11.14 -29.31 -33.05
N GLN A 18 -11.51 -29.78 -34.25
CA GLN A 18 -12.87 -29.66 -34.77
C GLN A 18 -13.86 -30.50 -33.94
N ALA A 19 -13.54 -31.77 -33.67
CA ALA A 19 -14.36 -32.63 -32.81
C ALA A 19 -14.52 -32.07 -31.39
N ARG A 20 -13.48 -31.42 -30.86
CA ARG A 20 -13.55 -30.73 -29.56
C ARG A 20 -14.48 -29.51 -29.61
N LYS A 21 -14.38 -28.67 -30.64
CA LYS A 21 -15.27 -27.51 -30.84
C LYS A 21 -16.73 -27.93 -30.93
N GLU A 22 -17.02 -29.00 -31.66
CA GLU A 22 -18.39 -29.53 -31.79
C GLU A 22 -18.94 -30.01 -30.45
N ARG A 23 -18.14 -30.77 -29.67
CA ARG A 23 -18.52 -31.19 -28.30
C ARG A 23 -18.71 -30.00 -27.36
N GLU A 24 -17.86 -28.98 -27.44
CA GLU A 24 -17.99 -27.77 -26.63
C GLU A 24 -19.22 -26.94 -27.05
N ALA A 25 -19.56 -26.89 -28.34
CA ALA A 25 -20.74 -26.18 -28.84
C ALA A 25 -22.06 -26.78 -28.32
N VAL A 26 -22.18 -28.11 -28.24
CA VAL A 26 -23.34 -28.78 -27.64
C VAL A 26 -23.49 -28.38 -26.17
N LYS A 27 -22.40 -28.46 -25.38
CA LYS A 27 -22.41 -28.05 -23.97
C LYS A 27 -22.76 -26.58 -23.78
N ILE A 28 -22.25 -25.70 -24.65
CA ILE A 28 -22.57 -24.27 -24.62
C ILE A 28 -24.06 -24.04 -24.90
N LYS A 29 -24.63 -24.75 -25.88
CA LYS A 29 -26.06 -24.65 -26.21
C LYS A 29 -26.93 -25.08 -25.02
N GLU A 30 -26.61 -26.22 -24.39
CA GLU A 30 -27.30 -26.71 -23.20
C GLU A 30 -27.17 -25.74 -22.01
N TYR A 31 -25.96 -25.22 -21.77
CA TYR A 31 -25.72 -24.25 -20.71
C TYR A 31 -26.49 -22.94 -20.95
N ASN A 32 -26.51 -22.43 -22.19
CA ASN A 32 -27.24 -21.22 -22.54
C ASN A 32 -28.76 -21.40 -22.39
N ALA A 33 -29.30 -22.57 -22.74
CA ALA A 33 -30.70 -22.89 -22.51
C ALA A 33 -31.05 -22.88 -21.01
N LEU A 34 -30.18 -23.43 -20.16
CA LEU A 34 -30.36 -23.40 -18.71
C LEU A 34 -30.31 -21.98 -18.15
N VAL A 35 -29.37 -21.16 -18.64
CA VAL A 35 -29.29 -19.75 -18.25
C VAL A 35 -30.56 -19.03 -18.67
N ALA A 36 -31.04 -19.21 -19.91
CA ALA A 36 -32.29 -18.62 -20.36
C ALA A 36 -33.44 -18.98 -19.43
N GLU A 37 -33.68 -20.27 -19.19
CA GLU A 37 -34.73 -20.78 -18.29
C GLU A 37 -34.64 -20.17 -16.87
N CYS A 38 -33.44 -19.98 -16.34
CA CYS A 38 -33.20 -19.33 -15.06
C CYS A 38 -33.67 -17.87 -15.05
N PHE A 39 -33.33 -17.11 -16.09
CA PHE A 39 -33.75 -15.72 -16.22
C PHE A 39 -35.26 -15.60 -16.41
N GLU A 40 -35.88 -16.49 -17.20
CA GLU A 40 -37.34 -16.49 -17.42
C GLU A 40 -38.14 -16.67 -16.13
N LYS A 41 -37.64 -17.49 -15.19
CA LYS A 41 -38.34 -17.78 -13.92
C LYS A 41 -38.25 -16.64 -12.90
N ILE A 42 -37.22 -15.79 -13.00
CA ILE A 42 -36.82 -14.86 -11.94
C ILE A 42 -37.00 -13.41 -12.36
N TRP A 43 -36.85 -13.11 -13.65
CA TRP A 43 -36.90 -11.76 -14.18
C TRP A 43 -38.31 -11.40 -14.66
N GLU A 44 -38.83 -10.30 -14.13
CA GLU A 44 -40.04 -9.63 -14.61
C GLU A 44 -39.62 -8.40 -15.43
N TYR A 45 -40.09 -8.30 -16.68
CA TYR A 45 -39.87 -7.09 -17.48
C TYR A 45 -40.83 -6.00 -17.00
N ARG A 46 -40.34 -5.05 -16.18
CA ARG A 46 -41.11 -3.84 -15.84
C ARG A 46 -41.37 -3.04 -17.11
N HIS A 47 -42.62 -2.99 -17.56
CA HIS A 47 -43.09 -1.96 -18.49
C HIS A 47 -43.15 -0.62 -17.74
N GLY A 48 -41.99 0.00 -17.53
CA GLY A 48 -41.92 1.40 -17.17
C GLY A 48 -41.94 2.22 -18.45
N SER A 49 -43.11 2.74 -18.83
CA SER A 49 -43.23 3.88 -19.75
C SER A 49 -42.66 5.14 -19.08
N GLY A 50 -41.34 5.15 -18.86
CA GLY A 50 -40.57 6.34 -18.56
C GLY A 50 -39.88 6.75 -19.85
N ASN A 51 -40.38 7.79 -20.48
CA ASN A 51 -39.86 8.30 -21.74
C ASN A 51 -38.50 8.99 -21.47
N TYR A 52 -37.44 8.18 -21.37
CA TYR A 52 -36.06 8.65 -21.45
C TYR A 52 -35.45 8.13 -22.75
N GLY A 53 -35.50 8.98 -23.77
CA GLY A 53 -34.57 8.93 -24.91
C GLY A 53 -34.43 7.60 -25.66
N GLY A 54 -35.48 7.16 -26.36
CA GLY A 54 -35.37 6.54 -27.69
C GLY A 54 -34.43 5.34 -27.89
N THR A 55 -34.11 4.56 -26.87
CA THR A 55 -33.32 3.33 -26.99
C THR A 55 -33.87 2.24 -26.08
N THR A 56 -34.36 1.16 -26.68
CA THR A 56 -34.72 -0.07 -25.96
C THR A 56 -33.45 -0.71 -25.39
N PHE A 57 -33.09 -0.35 -24.16
CA PHE A 57 -31.99 -1.00 -23.45
C PHE A 57 -32.44 -2.38 -22.93
N GLY A 58 -32.20 -3.42 -23.71
CA GLY A 58 -32.00 -4.76 -23.14
C GLY A 58 -30.72 -4.74 -22.29
N HIS A 59 -30.73 -5.45 -21.15
CA HIS A 59 -29.53 -5.59 -20.32
C HIS A 59 -28.33 -6.03 -21.21
N PRO A 60 -27.17 -5.36 -21.19
CA PRO A 60 -26.07 -5.58 -22.16
C PRO A 60 -25.61 -7.04 -22.27
N PHE A 61 -25.78 -7.81 -21.20
CA PHE A 61 -25.50 -9.25 -21.14
C PHE A 61 -26.48 -10.09 -22.00
N LEU A 62 -27.77 -9.76 -22.00
CA LEU A 62 -28.81 -10.52 -22.73
C LEU A 62 -28.69 -10.32 -24.25
N ILE A 63 -28.34 -9.10 -24.66
CA ILE A 63 -28.07 -8.75 -26.07
C ILE A 63 -26.86 -9.53 -26.59
N ARG A 64 -25.81 -9.68 -25.77
CA ARG A 64 -24.56 -10.36 -26.15
C ARG A 64 -24.72 -11.88 -26.33
N PHE A 65 -25.72 -12.51 -25.70
CA PHE A 65 -25.96 -13.96 -25.75
C PHE A 65 -27.22 -14.38 -26.53
N GLN A 66 -27.92 -13.45 -27.21
CA GLN A 66 -29.13 -13.73 -28.00
C GLN A 66 -30.21 -14.52 -27.23
N ILE A 67 -30.39 -14.21 -25.94
CA ILE A 67 -31.37 -14.89 -25.09
C ILE A 67 -32.71 -14.14 -25.20
N ALA A 68 -33.71 -14.76 -25.82
CA ALA A 68 -35.09 -14.28 -25.81
C ALA A 68 -35.74 -14.61 -24.46
N ILE A 69 -36.42 -13.63 -23.83
CA ILE A 69 -37.14 -13.84 -22.56
C ILE A 69 -38.66 -13.75 -22.84
N PRO A 70 -39.46 -14.80 -22.59
CA PRO A 70 -40.91 -14.78 -22.71
C PRO A 70 -41.59 -13.90 -21.65
N GLN A 71 -42.74 -13.33 -22.00
CA GLN A 71 -43.57 -12.53 -21.09
C GLN A 71 -44.29 -13.43 -20.08
N LYS A 72 -43.87 -13.42 -18.82
CA LYS A 72 -44.64 -13.93 -17.67
C LYS A 72 -44.69 -12.90 -16.54
N THR A 73 -45.81 -12.89 -15.83
CA THR A 73 -46.21 -11.89 -14.82
C THR A 73 -46.03 -12.36 -13.37
N GLU A 74 -45.52 -13.57 -13.12
CA GLU A 74 -45.37 -14.08 -11.76
C GLU A 74 -44.00 -14.71 -11.52
N LYS A 75 -43.29 -14.20 -10.51
CA LYS A 75 -41.97 -14.69 -10.09
C LYS A 75 -42.10 -16.09 -9.51
N GLN A 76 -41.37 -17.05 -10.09
CA GLN A 76 -41.39 -18.44 -9.62
C GLN A 76 -40.21 -18.70 -8.69
N TYR A 77 -40.38 -18.38 -7.42
CA TYR A 77 -39.38 -18.65 -6.37
C TYR A 77 -39.63 -20.00 -5.72
N ASP A 78 -39.50 -21.06 -6.52
CA ASP A 78 -39.76 -22.44 -6.12
C ASP A 78 -38.48 -23.31 -6.12
N GLY A 79 -38.62 -24.57 -5.69
CA GLY A 79 -37.51 -25.53 -5.70
C GLY A 79 -36.98 -25.83 -7.10
N ALA A 80 -37.79 -25.69 -8.15
CA ALA A 80 -37.36 -25.90 -9.53
C ALA A 80 -36.41 -24.78 -9.99
N ALA A 81 -36.73 -23.52 -9.67
CA ALA A 81 -35.86 -22.37 -9.91
C ALA A 81 -34.53 -22.52 -9.15
N LEU A 82 -34.58 -23.00 -7.90
CA LEU A 82 -33.36 -23.26 -7.12
C LEU A 82 -32.49 -24.34 -7.78
N ASN A 83 -33.09 -25.44 -8.27
CA ASN A 83 -32.38 -26.51 -8.96
C ASN A 83 -31.70 -26.04 -10.27
N ILE A 84 -32.35 -25.14 -11.02
CA ILE A 84 -31.74 -24.56 -12.24
C ILE A 84 -30.48 -23.78 -11.86
N THR A 85 -30.53 -22.94 -10.81
CA THR A 85 -29.33 -22.22 -10.34
C THR A 85 -28.23 -23.19 -9.90
N THR A 86 -28.57 -24.29 -9.22
CA THR A 86 -27.61 -25.36 -8.85
C THR A 86 -26.89 -25.92 -10.08
N ARG A 87 -27.63 -26.28 -11.13
CA ARG A 87 -27.07 -26.84 -12.38
C ARG A 87 -26.13 -25.87 -13.09
N ILE A 88 -26.46 -24.58 -13.12
CA ILE A 88 -25.62 -23.55 -13.72
C ILE A 88 -24.33 -23.38 -12.91
N LEU A 89 -24.43 -23.29 -11.59
CA LEU A 89 -23.31 -23.03 -10.69
C LEU A 89 -22.36 -24.24 -10.58
N HIS A 90 -22.85 -25.48 -10.74
CA HIS A 90 -22.00 -26.66 -10.91
C HIS A 90 -21.12 -26.62 -12.17
N GLN A 91 -21.47 -25.81 -13.17
CA GLN A 91 -20.64 -25.64 -14.36
C GLN A 91 -19.80 -24.36 -14.31
N ASN A 92 -20.32 -23.32 -13.67
CA ASN A 92 -19.69 -22.01 -13.60
C ASN A 92 -20.01 -21.30 -12.26
N PRO A 93 -19.23 -21.57 -11.20
CA PRO A 93 -19.42 -20.92 -9.90
C PRO A 93 -19.12 -19.41 -9.93
N ASP A 94 -18.53 -18.87 -11.00
CA ASP A 94 -18.25 -17.43 -11.13
C ASP A 94 -19.39 -16.62 -11.73
N PHE A 95 -20.54 -17.25 -12.05
CA PHE A 95 -21.69 -16.53 -12.58
C PHE A 95 -22.45 -15.77 -11.47
N TYR A 96 -22.00 -14.55 -11.19
CA TYR A 96 -22.51 -13.73 -10.09
C TYR A 96 -24.02 -13.48 -10.10
N THR A 97 -24.62 -13.23 -11.27
CA THR A 97 -26.06 -12.96 -11.39
C THR A 97 -26.88 -14.14 -10.87
N VAL A 98 -26.42 -15.37 -11.14
CA VAL A 98 -27.09 -16.60 -10.70
C VAL A 98 -27.02 -16.77 -9.19
N TRP A 99 -25.93 -16.34 -8.54
CA TRP A 99 -25.88 -16.29 -7.06
C TRP A 99 -26.89 -15.31 -6.47
N ASN A 100 -27.11 -14.15 -7.10
CA ASN A 100 -28.10 -13.18 -6.65
C ASN A 100 -29.52 -13.73 -6.81
N PHE A 101 -29.79 -14.37 -7.94
CA PHE A 101 -31.03 -15.09 -8.22
C PHE A 101 -31.28 -16.20 -7.19
N ARG A 102 -30.26 -17.01 -6.90
CA ARG A 102 -30.32 -18.05 -5.88
C ARG A 102 -30.71 -17.50 -4.50
N ARG A 103 -30.07 -16.41 -4.07
CA ARG A 103 -30.39 -15.73 -2.79
C ARG A 103 -31.82 -15.18 -2.77
N LEU A 104 -32.29 -14.64 -3.89
CA LEU A 104 -33.64 -14.12 -4.02
C LEU A 104 -34.69 -15.24 -3.92
N ILE A 105 -34.48 -16.36 -4.62
CA ILE A 105 -35.35 -17.55 -4.52
C ILE A 105 -35.40 -18.07 -3.08
N LEU A 106 -34.24 -18.19 -2.43
CA LEU A 106 -34.15 -18.64 -1.05
C LEU A 106 -34.92 -17.71 -0.11
N ARG A 107 -34.67 -16.40 -0.18
CA ARG A 107 -35.26 -15.42 0.74
C ARG A 107 -36.77 -15.23 0.53
N GLU A 108 -37.19 -15.03 -0.72
CA GLU A 108 -38.56 -14.64 -1.04
C GLU A 108 -39.48 -15.85 -1.26
N GLY A 109 -38.91 -17.02 -1.53
CA GLY A 109 -39.64 -18.28 -1.73
C GLY A 109 -39.49 -19.23 -0.55
N VAL A 110 -38.28 -19.76 -0.36
CA VAL A 110 -38.03 -20.84 0.61
C VAL A 110 -38.16 -20.37 2.07
N PHE A 111 -37.73 -19.14 2.38
CA PHE A 111 -37.67 -18.65 3.77
C PHE A 111 -38.90 -17.87 4.23
N LYS A 112 -39.67 -17.30 3.29
CA LYS A 112 -40.71 -16.29 3.56
C LYS A 112 -41.72 -16.72 4.65
N ASP A 113 -42.15 -17.97 4.60
CA ASP A 113 -43.14 -18.55 5.52
C ASP A 113 -42.58 -19.76 6.31
N ALA A 114 -41.25 -19.92 6.32
CA ALA A 114 -40.58 -21.06 6.94
C ALA A 114 -40.25 -20.80 8.42
N SER A 115 -40.27 -21.86 9.24
CA SER A 115 -39.81 -21.79 10.62
C SER A 115 -38.28 -21.60 10.69
N ALA A 116 -37.77 -21.10 11.81
CA ALA A 116 -36.32 -20.96 12.03
C ALA A 116 -35.56 -22.29 11.81
N ASP A 117 -36.13 -23.43 12.24
CA ASP A 117 -35.54 -24.75 12.03
C ASP A 117 -35.53 -25.15 10.55
N ALA A 118 -36.59 -24.85 9.80
CA ALA A 118 -36.63 -25.10 8.36
C ALA A 118 -35.63 -24.23 7.59
N ILE A 119 -35.47 -22.96 7.98
CA ILE A 119 -34.45 -22.05 7.43
C ILE A 119 -33.05 -22.60 7.74
N GLN A 120 -32.80 -23.06 8.97
CA GLN A 120 -31.53 -23.67 9.37
C GLN A 120 -31.19 -24.90 8.51
N VAL A 121 -32.15 -25.79 8.25
CA VAL A 121 -31.97 -26.98 7.40
C VAL A 121 -31.68 -26.59 5.94
N SER A 122 -32.41 -25.61 5.41
CA SER A 122 -32.19 -25.14 4.04
C SER A 122 -30.82 -24.50 3.87
N LEU A 123 -30.39 -23.65 4.81
CA LEU A 123 -29.07 -23.02 4.76
C LEU A 123 -27.94 -24.03 4.98
N LYS A 124 -28.15 -25.08 5.79
CA LYS A 124 -27.19 -26.19 5.89
C LYS A 124 -27.00 -26.89 4.55
N SER A 125 -28.09 -27.11 3.81
CA SER A 125 -28.03 -27.68 2.45
C SER A 125 -27.28 -26.77 1.48
N GLU A 126 -27.36 -25.44 1.64
CA GLU A 126 -26.54 -24.49 0.87
C GLU A 126 -25.05 -24.57 1.23
N LEU A 127 -24.71 -24.75 2.51
CA LEU A 127 -23.32 -24.96 2.93
C LEU A 127 -22.76 -26.28 2.39
N ASP A 128 -23.59 -27.32 2.29
CA ASP A 128 -23.22 -28.60 1.67
C ASP A 128 -23.07 -28.46 0.14
N PHE A 129 -23.93 -27.66 -0.51
CA PHE A 129 -23.79 -27.34 -1.93
C PHE A 129 -22.46 -26.64 -2.22
N PHE A 130 -22.05 -25.67 -1.40
CA PHE A 130 -20.72 -25.04 -1.49
C PHE A 130 -19.59 -26.08 -1.47
N MET A 131 -19.68 -27.10 -0.60
CA MET A 131 -18.66 -28.16 -0.53
C MET A 131 -18.58 -29.01 -1.80
N GLN A 132 -19.67 -29.10 -2.57
CA GLN A 132 -19.68 -29.83 -3.84
C GLN A 132 -19.00 -29.05 -4.97
N ILE A 133 -19.02 -27.72 -4.92
CA ILE A 133 -18.54 -26.86 -6.02
C ILE A 133 -17.20 -26.15 -5.74
N ILE A 134 -16.73 -26.13 -4.48
CA ILE A 134 -15.45 -25.51 -4.10
C ILE A 134 -14.26 -26.07 -4.90
N THR A 135 -14.29 -27.36 -5.22
CA THR A 135 -13.21 -28.02 -5.98
C THR A 135 -13.16 -27.59 -7.44
N ILE A 136 -14.24 -27.01 -7.99
CA ILE A 136 -14.31 -26.51 -9.37
C ILE A 136 -13.50 -25.22 -9.50
N ASN A 137 -13.70 -24.27 -8.57
CA ASN A 137 -12.92 -23.05 -8.50
C ASN A 137 -12.83 -22.57 -7.03
N PRO A 138 -11.78 -22.95 -6.29
CA PRO A 138 -11.61 -22.55 -4.90
C PRO A 138 -11.36 -21.05 -4.70
N LYS A 139 -11.18 -20.31 -5.79
CA LYS A 139 -10.91 -18.86 -5.83
C LYS A 139 -12.11 -18.06 -6.38
N SER A 140 -13.29 -18.66 -6.40
CA SER A 140 -14.51 -17.94 -6.80
C SER A 140 -14.97 -16.98 -5.70
N TYR A 141 -14.91 -15.68 -5.97
CA TYR A 141 -15.35 -14.63 -5.05
C TYR A 141 -16.82 -14.81 -4.62
N TRP A 142 -17.69 -15.11 -5.59
CA TRP A 142 -19.14 -15.18 -5.38
C TRP A 142 -19.58 -16.37 -4.56
N MET A 143 -18.89 -17.49 -4.71
CA MET A 143 -19.13 -18.68 -3.90
C MET A 143 -18.77 -18.45 -2.42
N TRP A 144 -17.62 -17.82 -2.14
CA TRP A 144 -17.25 -17.41 -0.78
C TRP A 144 -18.20 -16.35 -0.21
N ASN A 145 -18.64 -15.40 -1.04
CA ASN A 145 -19.64 -14.39 -0.65
C ASN A 145 -21.00 -15.04 -0.29
N HIS A 146 -21.46 -16.01 -1.09
CA HIS A 146 -22.69 -16.75 -0.80
C HIS A 146 -22.59 -17.55 0.49
N ARG A 147 -21.45 -18.21 0.75
CA ARG A 147 -21.22 -18.93 2.02
C ARG A 147 -21.33 -18.00 3.23
N ARG A 148 -20.75 -16.80 3.17
CA ARG A 148 -20.89 -15.78 4.23
C ARG A 148 -22.35 -15.39 4.43
N TRP A 149 -23.05 -15.05 3.34
CA TRP A 149 -24.47 -14.70 3.39
C TRP A 149 -25.31 -15.82 4.03
N CYS A 150 -25.03 -17.09 3.73
CA CYS A 150 -25.72 -18.21 4.36
C CYS A 150 -25.55 -18.21 5.87
N LEU A 151 -24.32 -18.03 6.37
CA LEU A 151 -24.02 -18.04 7.81
C LEU A 151 -24.61 -16.81 8.53
N GLU A 152 -24.60 -15.64 7.89
CA GLU A 152 -25.24 -14.42 8.43
C GLU A 152 -26.76 -14.53 8.51
N THR A 153 -27.36 -15.34 7.63
CA THR A 153 -28.81 -15.59 7.59
C THR A 153 -29.22 -16.76 8.49
N MET A 154 -28.27 -17.59 8.93
CA MET A 154 -28.56 -18.75 9.77
C MET A 154 -29.04 -18.33 11.16
N PRO A 155 -30.15 -18.90 11.66
CA PRO A 155 -30.55 -18.69 13.06
C PRO A 155 -29.51 -19.16 14.07
N LYS A 156 -28.79 -20.26 13.77
CA LYS A 156 -27.74 -20.84 14.63
C LYS A 156 -26.52 -21.22 13.78
N PRO A 157 -25.64 -20.25 13.43
CA PRO A 157 -24.41 -20.54 12.70
C PRO A 157 -23.42 -21.33 13.57
N ALA A 158 -22.70 -22.28 12.97
CA ALA A 158 -21.70 -23.12 13.65
C ALA A 158 -20.28 -22.65 13.31
N TRP A 159 -19.83 -21.55 13.91
CA TRP A 159 -18.58 -20.87 13.55
C TRP A 159 -17.33 -21.72 13.78
N GLU A 160 -17.30 -22.58 14.78
CA GLU A 160 -16.19 -23.50 15.06
C GLU A 160 -16.01 -24.51 13.93
N ARG A 161 -17.12 -24.96 13.30
CA ARG A 161 -17.08 -25.83 12.13
C ARG A 161 -16.50 -25.12 10.92
N GLU A 162 -16.81 -23.83 10.75
CA GLU A 162 -16.25 -23.00 9.69
C GLU A 162 -14.75 -22.76 9.88
N LEU A 163 -14.30 -22.62 11.13
CA LEU A 163 -12.88 -22.49 11.46
C LEU A 163 -12.11 -23.76 11.11
N ALA A 164 -12.67 -24.94 11.41
CA ALA A 164 -12.09 -26.22 11.03
C ALA A 164 -12.09 -26.45 9.50
N LEU A 165 -13.13 -25.98 8.81
CA LEU A 165 -13.20 -26.06 7.35
C LEU A 165 -12.09 -25.24 6.69
N VAL A 166 -11.95 -23.97 7.10
CA VAL A 166 -10.96 -23.09 6.47
C VAL A 166 -9.54 -23.52 6.79
N ASP A 167 -9.29 -24.12 7.95
CA ASP A 167 -7.98 -24.73 8.26
C ASP A 167 -7.61 -25.80 7.23
N LYS A 168 -8.51 -26.77 6.98
CA LYS A 168 -8.31 -27.81 5.94
C LYS A 168 -8.11 -27.23 4.55
N MET A 169 -8.82 -26.16 4.20
CA MET A 169 -8.64 -25.50 2.90
C MET A 169 -7.27 -24.82 2.78
N LEU A 170 -6.77 -24.26 3.88
CA LEU A 170 -5.43 -23.68 3.92
C LEU A 170 -4.33 -24.74 3.98
N ASP A 171 -4.61 -25.96 4.45
CA ASP A 171 -3.69 -27.10 4.26
C ASP A 171 -3.58 -27.49 2.77
N MET A 172 -4.67 -27.37 2.01
CA MET A 172 -4.69 -27.68 0.57
C MET A 172 -4.05 -26.59 -0.31
N ASP A 173 -4.32 -25.31 -0.01
CA ASP A 173 -3.69 -24.16 -0.65
C ASP A 173 -3.39 -23.09 0.40
N ALA A 174 -2.18 -23.19 0.96
CA ALA A 174 -1.70 -22.30 2.02
C ALA A 174 -1.62 -20.82 1.62
N ARG A 175 -1.63 -20.52 0.31
CA ARG A 175 -1.58 -19.15 -0.23
C ARG A 175 -2.94 -18.67 -0.75
N ASN A 176 -4.03 -19.40 -0.49
CA ASN A 176 -5.36 -18.99 -0.90
C ASN A 176 -5.84 -17.79 -0.07
N PHE A 177 -5.73 -16.59 -0.65
CA PHE A 177 -6.14 -15.36 0.02
C PHE A 177 -7.64 -15.31 0.37
N HIS A 178 -8.51 -16.01 -0.38
CA HIS A 178 -9.92 -16.12 -0.02
C HIS A 178 -10.11 -16.93 1.26
N GLY A 179 -9.35 -18.01 1.43
CA GLY A 179 -9.31 -18.80 2.66
C GLY A 179 -8.85 -17.96 3.85
N TRP A 180 -7.74 -17.22 3.72
CA TRP A 180 -7.27 -16.32 4.78
C TRP A 180 -8.25 -15.19 5.11
N ASN A 181 -8.88 -14.58 4.09
CA ASN A 181 -9.92 -13.58 4.29
C ASN A 181 -11.15 -14.16 4.98
N TYR A 182 -11.55 -15.38 4.61
CA TYR A 182 -12.68 -16.07 5.22
C TYR A 182 -12.39 -16.46 6.68
N ARG A 183 -11.17 -16.93 6.97
CA ARG A 183 -10.73 -17.22 8.33
C ARG A 183 -10.80 -15.99 9.24
N ARG A 184 -10.27 -14.85 8.81
CA ARG A 184 -10.36 -13.58 9.56
C ARG A 184 -11.81 -13.19 9.87
N TYR A 185 -12.70 -13.38 8.90
CA TYR A 185 -14.12 -13.16 9.09
C TYR A 185 -14.73 -14.15 10.11
N VAL A 186 -14.44 -15.45 10.02
CA VAL A 186 -14.94 -16.43 11.01
C VAL A 186 -14.42 -16.10 12.42
N ILE A 187 -13.14 -15.73 12.55
CA ILE A 187 -12.55 -15.29 13.81
C ILE A 187 -13.28 -14.05 14.35
N SER A 188 -13.62 -13.07 13.50
CA SER A 188 -14.38 -11.90 13.96
C SER A 188 -15.80 -12.25 14.39
N GLN A 189 -16.43 -13.27 13.79
CA GLN A 189 -17.73 -13.77 14.26
C GLN A 189 -17.63 -14.52 15.60
N LEU A 190 -16.56 -15.28 15.83
CA LEU A 190 -16.30 -15.94 17.11
C LEU A 190 -15.99 -14.94 18.24
N ALA A 191 -15.39 -13.81 17.90
CA ALA A 191 -15.07 -12.74 18.84
C ALA A 191 -16.25 -11.81 19.17
N ARG A 192 -17.35 -11.87 18.40
CA ARG A 192 -18.35 -10.81 18.35
C ARG A 192 -19.24 -10.70 19.59
N ASP A 193 -19.35 -9.46 20.07
CA ASP A 193 -20.59 -8.81 20.52
C ASP A 193 -21.12 -7.95 19.34
N PRO A 194 -22.44 -7.81 19.06
CA PRO A 194 -22.94 -7.17 17.84
C PRO A 194 -22.49 -5.70 17.66
N GLY A 195 -21.92 -5.36 16.49
CA GLY A 195 -21.64 -3.96 16.08
C GLY A 195 -20.17 -3.55 15.90
N MET A 196 -19.21 -4.41 16.26
CA MET A 196 -17.76 -4.11 16.15
C MET A 196 -17.14 -4.48 14.80
N THR A 197 -16.06 -3.76 14.41
CA THR A 197 -15.20 -4.12 13.26
C THR A 197 -14.33 -5.35 13.57
N ASP A 198 -13.82 -6.04 12.53
CA ASP A 198 -13.04 -7.28 12.68
C ASP A 198 -11.84 -7.14 13.63
N THR A 199 -11.10 -6.03 13.54
CA THR A 199 -9.92 -5.76 14.38
C THR A 199 -10.30 -5.41 15.82
N GLN A 200 -11.40 -4.68 16.01
CA GLN A 200 -11.89 -4.31 17.35
C GLN A 200 -12.40 -5.52 18.12
N ALA A 201 -13.13 -6.41 17.45
CA ALA A 201 -13.65 -7.64 18.06
C ALA A 201 -12.50 -8.54 18.55
N LEU A 202 -11.40 -8.66 17.79
CA LEU A 202 -10.28 -9.49 18.23
C LEU A 202 -9.53 -8.89 19.42
N ARG A 203 -9.46 -7.55 19.52
CA ARG A 203 -8.87 -6.83 20.66
C ARG A 203 -9.64 -7.07 21.97
N THR A 204 -10.94 -7.32 21.91
CA THR A 204 -11.76 -7.64 23.09
C THR A 204 -11.70 -9.12 23.50
N SER A 205 -11.02 -9.98 22.71
CA SER A 205 -10.85 -11.41 23.01
C SER A 205 -9.38 -11.86 22.94
N PRO A 206 -8.57 -11.59 23.99
CA PRO A 206 -7.14 -11.92 24.01
C PRO A 206 -6.83 -13.41 23.80
N ALA A 207 -7.67 -14.31 24.32
CA ALA A 207 -7.49 -15.76 24.16
C ALA A 207 -7.65 -16.20 22.70
N LEU A 208 -8.61 -15.62 21.96
CA LEU A 208 -8.81 -15.92 20.55
C LEU A 208 -7.70 -15.29 19.69
N ALA A 209 -7.28 -14.06 20.00
CA ALA A 209 -6.14 -13.42 19.36
C ALA A 209 -4.87 -14.28 19.47
N ARG A 210 -4.62 -14.84 20.66
CA ARG A 210 -3.49 -15.76 20.91
C ARG A 210 -3.61 -17.06 20.12
N SER A 211 -4.78 -17.72 20.16
CA SER A 211 -5.02 -18.95 19.39
C SER A 211 -4.81 -18.74 17.88
N GLU A 212 -5.25 -17.59 17.34
CA GLU A 212 -5.04 -17.25 15.94
C GLU A 212 -3.56 -16.90 15.64
N PHE A 213 -2.85 -16.30 16.59
CA PHE A 213 -1.41 -16.09 16.46
C PHE A 213 -0.63 -17.42 16.43
N GLU A 214 -0.95 -18.37 17.33
CA GLU A 214 -0.41 -19.73 17.34
C GLU A 214 -0.71 -20.48 16.04
N PHE A 215 -1.91 -20.29 15.48
CA PHE A 215 -2.24 -20.81 14.16
C PHE A 215 -1.28 -20.30 13.08
N THR A 216 -0.94 -19.00 13.08
CA THR A 216 0.07 -18.49 12.14
C THR A 216 1.45 -19.09 12.38
N THR A 217 1.85 -19.32 13.64
CA THR A 217 3.10 -20.02 13.96
C THR A 217 3.12 -21.40 13.30
N ARG A 218 2.06 -22.20 13.45
CA ARG A 218 1.94 -23.52 12.82
C ARG A 218 2.04 -23.45 11.30
N LYS A 219 1.38 -22.48 10.66
CA LYS A 219 1.39 -22.35 9.20
C LYS A 219 2.74 -21.87 8.66
N VAL A 220 3.46 -21.03 9.40
CA VAL A 220 4.82 -20.59 9.05
C VAL A 220 5.82 -21.73 9.21
N THR A 221 5.78 -22.47 10.33
CA THR A 221 6.72 -23.59 10.56
C THR A 221 6.48 -24.76 9.61
N GLN A 222 5.25 -24.96 9.13
CA GLN A 222 4.95 -25.92 8.06
C GLN A 222 5.53 -25.52 6.70
N ASN A 223 5.57 -24.21 6.41
CA ASN A 223 6.06 -23.68 5.15
C ASN A 223 6.45 -22.20 5.31
N PHE A 224 7.75 -21.94 5.38
CA PHE A 224 8.28 -20.58 5.54
C PHE A 224 7.92 -19.65 4.37
N SER A 225 7.65 -20.20 3.18
CA SER A 225 7.19 -19.45 1.99
C SER A 225 5.71 -19.09 1.99
N ASN A 226 5.03 -19.33 3.10
CA ASN A 226 3.67 -18.89 3.29
C ASN A 226 3.58 -17.39 3.65
N TYR A 227 3.73 -16.52 2.65
CA TYR A 227 3.54 -15.07 2.82
C TYR A 227 2.21 -14.70 3.51
N SER A 228 1.14 -15.46 3.24
CA SER A 228 -0.16 -15.17 3.84
C SER A 228 -0.18 -15.42 5.35
N ALA A 229 0.58 -16.39 5.84
CA ALA A 229 0.75 -16.62 7.27
C ALA A 229 1.56 -15.51 7.93
N TRP A 230 2.70 -15.12 7.34
CA TRP A 230 3.51 -13.98 7.80
C TRP A 230 2.71 -12.66 7.83
N HIS A 231 1.94 -12.39 6.78
CA HIS A 231 1.07 -11.22 6.72
C HIS A 231 -0.07 -11.25 7.74
N ASN A 232 -0.65 -12.42 8.02
CA ASN A 232 -1.66 -12.53 9.07
C ASN A 232 -1.01 -12.33 10.44
N ARG A 233 0.20 -12.88 10.64
CA ARG A 233 1.01 -12.72 11.84
C ARG A 233 1.35 -11.26 12.13
N SER A 234 1.70 -10.47 11.11
CA SER A 234 2.00 -9.03 11.28
C SER A 234 0.79 -8.21 11.73
N LYS A 235 -0.43 -8.65 11.40
CA LYS A 235 -1.67 -8.02 11.87
C LYS A 235 -2.05 -8.41 13.29
N LEU A 236 -1.73 -9.64 13.69
CA LEU A 236 -2.08 -10.20 15.00
C LEU A 236 -1.09 -9.78 16.07
N LEU A 237 0.19 -9.63 15.72
CA LEU A 237 1.25 -9.30 16.65
C LEU A 237 0.94 -8.03 17.47
N PRO A 238 0.56 -6.88 16.88
CA PRO A 238 0.16 -5.70 17.65
C PRO A 238 -1.04 -5.96 18.58
N ILE A 239 -2.03 -6.74 18.13
CA ILE A 239 -3.25 -7.02 18.92
C ILE A 239 -2.91 -7.84 20.17
N VAL A 240 -2.05 -8.84 20.04
CA VAL A 240 -1.69 -9.70 21.17
C VAL A 240 -0.75 -8.97 22.13
N VAL A 241 0.13 -8.09 21.64
CA VAL A 241 1.01 -7.26 22.48
C VAL A 241 0.25 -6.18 23.24
N ASP A 242 -0.74 -5.53 22.61
CA ASP A 242 -1.58 -4.51 23.28
C ASP A 242 -2.35 -5.07 24.49
N GLY A 243 -2.54 -6.40 24.57
CA GLY A 243 -3.11 -7.08 25.73
C GLY A 243 -2.18 -7.21 26.94
N ILE A 244 -0.93 -6.74 26.85
CA ILE A 244 0.06 -6.78 27.93
C ILE A 244 0.10 -5.40 28.62
N GLU A 245 -0.36 -5.35 29.87
CA GLU A 245 -0.34 -4.13 30.68
C GLU A 245 1.07 -3.81 31.20
N GLY A 246 1.44 -2.52 31.15
CA GLY A 246 2.74 -2.02 31.61
C GLY A 246 3.82 -2.00 30.52
N GLU A 247 4.47 -0.85 30.36
CA GLU A 247 5.56 -0.67 29.39
C GLU A 247 6.72 -1.61 29.69
N GLU A 248 7.21 -1.62 30.93
CA GLU A 248 8.35 -2.47 31.30
C GLU A 248 8.08 -3.98 31.15
N ALA A 249 6.83 -4.42 31.37
CA ALA A 249 6.45 -5.81 31.12
C ALA A 249 6.51 -6.16 29.61
N ARG A 250 6.09 -5.24 28.73
CA ARG A 250 6.25 -5.39 27.27
C ARG A 250 7.72 -5.39 26.87
N ASN A 251 8.53 -4.49 27.44
CA ASN A 251 9.97 -4.39 27.18
C ASN A 251 10.68 -5.70 27.53
N GLU A 252 10.42 -6.22 28.72
CA GLU A 252 11.04 -7.43 29.25
C GLU A 252 10.67 -8.67 28.44
N ILE A 253 9.38 -8.81 28.08
CA ILE A 253 8.89 -9.86 27.20
C ILE A 253 9.54 -9.76 25.81
N ALA A 254 9.70 -8.56 25.27
CA ALA A 254 10.34 -8.34 23.98
C ALA A 254 11.85 -8.67 24.00
N ARG A 255 12.57 -8.31 25.07
CA ARG A 255 14.03 -8.51 25.23
C ARG A 255 14.41 -9.95 25.53
N GLN A 256 13.88 -10.51 26.60
CA GLN A 256 14.44 -11.72 27.23
C GLN A 256 13.73 -13.00 26.80
N GLY A 257 12.47 -12.90 26.38
CA GLY A 257 11.63 -14.08 26.19
C GLY A 257 11.47 -14.92 27.48
N GLY A 258 10.47 -14.59 28.31
CA GLY A 258 9.67 -15.54 29.09
C GLY A 258 10.01 -15.85 30.57
N LEU A 259 8.99 -16.29 31.33
CA LEU A 259 8.98 -17.34 32.38
C LEU A 259 7.53 -17.55 32.94
N GLY A 260 6.95 -18.75 32.77
CA GLY A 260 5.84 -19.28 33.62
C GLY A 260 4.40 -19.26 33.07
N GLY A 261 3.87 -20.46 32.73
CA GLY A 261 2.42 -20.74 32.62
C GLY A 261 1.86 -20.93 31.22
N THR A 262 1.65 -22.19 30.81
CA THR A 262 0.78 -22.78 29.73
C THR A 262 0.53 -22.05 28.38
N ALA A 263 1.17 -20.93 28.03
CA ALA A 263 0.85 -20.17 26.82
C ALA A 263 2.08 -19.93 25.91
N PRO A 264 1.99 -20.22 24.59
CA PRO A 264 2.98 -19.81 23.60
C PRO A 264 3.08 -18.28 23.47
N LEU A 265 4.34 -17.84 23.38
CA LEU A 265 4.88 -16.52 23.66
C LEU A 265 4.81 -15.58 22.44
N ILE A 266 4.88 -14.28 22.70
CA ILE A 266 5.26 -13.25 21.73
C ILE A 266 6.47 -12.52 22.29
N ALA A 267 7.64 -12.72 21.68
CA ALA A 267 8.83 -11.95 21.97
C ALA A 267 9.48 -11.58 20.64
N TYR A 268 9.97 -10.34 20.52
CA TYR A 268 10.74 -9.91 19.36
C TYR A 268 11.89 -10.90 19.08
N ARG A 269 12.58 -11.37 20.12
CA ARG A 269 13.63 -12.40 20.00
C ARG A 269 13.12 -13.70 19.38
N ILE A 270 11.92 -14.18 19.73
CA ILE A 270 11.34 -15.40 19.15
C ILE A 270 11.00 -15.19 17.68
N GLU A 271 10.47 -14.02 17.31
CA GLU A 271 10.22 -13.68 15.91
C GLU A 271 11.54 -13.64 15.11
N ILE A 272 12.59 -13.04 15.67
CA ILE A 272 13.93 -13.03 15.06
C ILE A 272 14.49 -14.44 14.89
N GLU A 273 14.41 -15.30 15.91
CA GLU A 273 14.88 -16.69 15.78
C GLU A 273 14.08 -17.48 14.73
N LEU A 274 12.77 -17.26 14.64
CA LEU A 274 11.94 -17.86 13.59
C LEU A 274 12.33 -17.35 12.19
N ILE A 275 12.58 -16.05 12.07
CA ILE A 275 13.09 -15.42 10.84
C ILE A 275 14.46 -15.99 10.47
N LYS A 276 15.39 -16.11 11.43
CA LYS A 276 16.72 -16.69 11.21
C LYS A 276 16.59 -18.11 10.68
N ALA A 277 15.86 -18.99 11.38
CA ALA A 277 15.65 -20.36 10.95
C ALA A 277 15.10 -20.44 9.51
N ALA A 278 14.16 -19.56 9.17
CA ALA A 278 13.56 -19.51 7.84
C ALA A 278 14.54 -19.00 6.77
N VAL A 279 15.27 -17.92 7.03
CA VAL A 279 16.27 -17.34 6.12
C VAL A 279 17.45 -18.30 5.87
N TYR A 280 17.93 -18.98 6.91
CA TYR A 280 18.99 -19.98 6.77
C TYR A 280 18.53 -21.26 6.04
N THR A 281 17.21 -21.49 5.97
CA THR A 281 16.64 -22.62 5.21
C THR A 281 16.43 -22.26 3.74
N ASP A 282 15.91 -21.07 3.46
CA ASP A 282 15.68 -20.56 2.10
C ASP A 282 15.95 -19.05 2.04
N PRO A 283 17.20 -18.63 1.75
CA PRO A 283 17.56 -17.21 1.72
C PRO A 283 16.94 -16.46 0.54
N ASP A 284 16.38 -17.15 -0.45
CA ASP A 284 15.71 -16.53 -1.60
C ASP A 284 14.22 -16.23 -1.34
N ASP A 285 13.66 -16.73 -0.23
CA ASP A 285 12.28 -16.52 0.14
C ASP A 285 12.00 -15.10 0.63
N SER A 286 11.49 -14.30 -0.31
CA SER A 286 11.07 -12.92 -0.08
C SER A 286 10.13 -12.71 1.11
N SER A 287 9.33 -13.71 1.49
CA SER A 287 8.27 -13.55 2.50
C SER A 287 8.85 -13.21 3.87
N VAL A 288 9.92 -13.92 4.23
CA VAL A 288 10.57 -13.82 5.54
C VAL A 288 11.32 -12.49 5.63
N TRP A 289 12.00 -12.08 4.57
CA TRP A 289 12.69 -10.78 4.50
C TRP A 289 11.74 -9.60 4.63
N LEU A 290 10.59 -9.65 3.97
CA LEU A 290 9.57 -8.61 4.08
C LEU A 290 8.99 -8.54 5.50
N TYR A 291 8.77 -9.69 6.14
CA TYR A 291 8.34 -9.74 7.53
C TYR A 291 9.41 -9.20 8.49
N ARG A 292 10.70 -9.54 8.25
CA ARG A 292 11.84 -9.00 9.01
C ARG A 292 11.90 -7.47 8.91
N TRP A 293 11.81 -6.90 7.71
CA TRP A 293 11.79 -5.44 7.54
C TRP A 293 10.60 -4.78 8.24
N TRP A 294 9.44 -5.43 8.25
CA TRP A 294 8.27 -4.95 8.98
C TRP A 294 8.48 -5.01 10.50
N LEU A 295 9.08 -6.09 11.01
CA LEU A 295 9.32 -6.32 12.43
C LEU A 295 10.29 -5.29 13.02
N ILE A 296 11.40 -5.02 12.34
CA ILE A 296 12.34 -3.94 12.69
C ILE A 296 11.67 -2.57 12.60
N GLY A 297 10.69 -2.43 11.71
CA GLY A 297 10.00 -1.16 11.48
C GLY A 297 10.85 -0.16 10.71
N ARG A 298 10.20 0.95 10.33
CA ARG A 298 10.81 2.12 9.68
C ARG A 298 10.56 3.31 10.59
N ASP A 299 11.56 4.16 10.79
CA ASP A 299 11.27 5.50 11.27
C ASP A 299 10.67 6.27 10.10
N THR A 300 9.42 6.73 10.25
CA THR A 300 8.88 7.67 9.26
C THR A 300 9.44 9.04 9.58
N THR A 301 10.42 9.48 8.78
CA THR A 301 10.92 10.86 8.88
C THR A 301 9.80 11.81 8.45
N PRO A 302 9.40 12.78 9.31
CA PRO A 302 8.38 13.74 8.93
C PRO A 302 8.84 14.58 7.74
N ILE A 303 7.89 15.06 6.94
CA ILE A 303 8.18 16.10 5.94
C ILE A 303 8.56 17.38 6.68
N SER A 304 9.68 18.00 6.30
CA SER A 304 10.18 19.25 6.88
C SER A 304 9.94 20.44 5.96
N LEU A 305 9.60 21.58 6.56
CA LEU A 305 9.61 22.89 5.91
C LEU A 305 11.03 23.48 6.01
N LEU A 306 11.76 23.45 4.91
CA LEU A 306 13.17 23.88 4.84
C LEU A 306 13.35 25.38 5.11
N GLY A 307 12.35 26.19 4.75
CA GLY A 307 12.35 27.63 5.02
C GLY A 307 11.56 28.44 4.01
N THR A 308 11.71 29.77 4.11
CA THR A 308 11.08 30.74 3.21
C THR A 308 12.10 31.66 2.53
N HIS A 309 11.74 32.19 1.37
CA HIS A 309 12.55 33.16 0.63
C HIS A 309 11.68 34.28 0.06
N LEU A 310 12.05 35.55 0.30
CA LEU A 310 11.40 36.70 -0.34
C LEU A 310 12.17 37.10 -1.59
N THR A 311 11.53 36.98 -2.75
CA THR A 311 12.12 37.39 -4.02
C THR A 311 12.03 38.92 -4.21
N SER A 312 12.87 39.46 -5.10
CA SER A 312 12.79 40.87 -5.51
C SER A 312 11.48 41.25 -6.21
N ALA A 313 10.70 40.27 -6.66
CA ALA A 313 9.42 40.46 -7.33
C ALA A 313 8.22 40.56 -6.37
N ASN A 314 8.48 40.63 -5.05
CA ASN A 314 7.46 40.59 -4.01
C ASN A 314 6.66 39.27 -4.01
N THR A 315 7.38 38.15 -4.13
CA THR A 315 6.83 36.78 -4.03
C THR A 315 7.51 36.04 -2.89
N VAL A 316 6.74 35.33 -2.06
CA VAL A 316 7.28 34.45 -1.00
C VAL A 316 7.41 33.03 -1.55
N LEU A 317 8.58 32.41 -1.43
CA LEU A 317 8.79 31.00 -1.72
C LEU A 317 8.82 30.20 -0.41
N LEU A 318 8.18 29.02 -0.40
CA LEU A 318 8.29 28.00 0.63
C LEU A 318 8.93 26.75 0.01
N ALA A 319 9.87 26.13 0.72
CA ALA A 319 10.52 24.91 0.28
C ALA A 319 10.30 23.76 1.27
N PHE A 320 9.90 22.60 0.77
CA PHE A 320 9.76 21.38 1.55
C PHE A 320 10.83 20.37 1.13
N ASP A 321 11.26 19.51 2.05
CA ASP A 321 12.22 18.45 1.77
C ASP A 321 11.60 17.21 1.08
N ASP A 322 10.34 17.34 0.67
CA ASP A 322 9.59 16.36 -0.10
C ASP A 322 8.52 17.05 -0.97
N GLU A 323 7.97 16.34 -1.93
CA GLU A 323 6.89 16.83 -2.77
C GLU A 323 5.55 16.75 -2.03
N ILE A 324 4.92 17.91 -1.82
CA ILE A 324 3.63 17.99 -1.15
C ILE A 324 2.52 18.37 -2.14
N SER A 325 1.32 17.87 -1.89
CA SER A 325 0.08 18.32 -2.51
C SER A 325 -0.63 19.27 -1.55
N MET A 326 -0.99 20.46 -2.03
CA MET A 326 -1.74 21.44 -1.24
C MET A 326 -3.23 21.09 -1.27
N LEU A 327 -3.80 20.78 -0.10
CA LEU A 327 -5.23 20.51 0.08
C LEU A 327 -6.01 21.80 0.29
N ASN A 328 -5.45 22.73 1.07
CA ASN A 328 -5.99 24.06 1.31
C ASN A 328 -4.86 25.10 1.17
N PRO A 329 -5.15 26.31 0.64
CA PRO A 329 -4.17 27.40 0.60
C PRO A 329 -3.60 27.71 1.99
N PHE A 330 -2.27 27.79 2.10
CA PHE A 330 -1.63 28.19 3.35
C PHE A 330 -1.97 29.65 3.68
N ALA A 331 -2.21 29.93 4.95
CA ALA A 331 -2.55 31.28 5.37
C ALA A 331 -1.29 32.16 5.41
N VAL A 332 -1.37 33.33 4.81
CA VAL A 332 -0.32 34.36 4.87
C VAL A 332 -0.84 35.52 5.69
N LEU A 333 -0.17 35.85 6.78
CA LEU A 333 -0.60 36.84 7.76
C LEU A 333 0.43 37.97 7.84
N THR A 334 -0.03 39.22 7.95
CA THR A 334 0.85 40.33 8.33
C THR A 334 1.37 40.14 9.76
N SER A 335 2.34 40.96 10.16
CA SER A 335 2.84 40.98 11.55
C SER A 335 1.75 41.28 12.61
N GLN A 336 0.60 41.80 12.19
CA GLN A 336 -0.57 42.06 13.04
C GLN A 336 -1.62 40.93 12.97
N GLY A 337 -1.32 39.81 12.30
CA GLY A 337 -2.23 38.68 12.16
C GLY A 337 -3.33 38.86 11.10
N VAL A 338 -3.23 39.88 10.24
CA VAL A 338 -4.24 40.15 9.20
C VAL A 338 -3.95 39.30 7.96
N PRO A 339 -4.92 38.55 7.40
CA PRO A 339 -4.72 37.78 6.18
C PRO A 339 -4.33 38.66 4.98
N VAL A 340 -3.31 38.22 4.25
CA VAL A 340 -2.87 38.82 2.98
C VAL A 340 -3.52 38.04 1.83
N PRO A 341 -4.37 38.68 1.00
CA PRO A 341 -4.95 38.01 -0.16
C PRO A 341 -3.91 37.80 -1.26
N GLY A 342 -3.96 36.65 -1.90
CA GLY A 342 -3.01 36.26 -2.94
C GLY A 342 -3.29 34.87 -3.47
N SER A 343 -2.43 34.43 -4.38
CA SER A 343 -2.53 33.13 -5.03
C SER A 343 -1.28 32.29 -4.80
N TRP A 344 -1.47 30.98 -4.74
CA TRP A 344 -0.40 30.00 -4.61
C TRP A 344 -0.14 29.32 -5.95
N ARG A 345 1.13 29.10 -6.26
CA ARG A 345 1.58 28.25 -7.37
C ARG A 345 2.66 27.29 -6.90
N SER A 346 2.68 26.09 -7.47
CA SER A 346 3.73 25.11 -7.21
C SER A 346 4.82 25.18 -8.28
N PHE A 347 6.03 24.82 -7.87
CA PHE A 347 7.18 24.54 -8.74
C PHE A 347 7.50 23.05 -8.59
N GLY A 348 7.55 22.34 -9.72
CA GLY A 348 7.68 20.88 -9.72
C GLY A 348 7.09 20.22 -10.97
N SER A 349 6.64 18.97 -10.84
CA SER A 349 6.13 18.12 -11.92
C SER A 349 4.93 18.75 -12.65
N GLY A 350 5.22 19.56 -13.67
CA GLY A 350 4.26 20.31 -14.47
C GLY A 350 3.96 21.68 -13.86
N ASN A 351 4.58 22.73 -14.41
CA ASN A 351 4.28 24.13 -14.10
C ASN A 351 2.81 24.45 -14.47
N LYS A 352 1.87 24.15 -13.57
CA LYS A 352 0.44 24.39 -13.78
C LYS A 352 -0.07 25.42 -12.77
N VAL A 353 -0.83 26.39 -13.26
CA VAL A 353 -1.49 27.43 -12.46
C VAL A 353 -2.83 26.88 -11.97
N SER A 354 -3.22 27.21 -10.74
CA SER A 354 -4.52 26.85 -10.13
C SER A 354 -5.70 27.52 -10.84
N GLY A 355 -6.05 27.06 -12.04
CA GLY A 355 -7.11 27.64 -12.86
C GLY A 355 -8.19 26.66 -13.32
N ASN A 356 -7.93 25.35 -13.31
CA ASN A 356 -8.87 24.34 -13.78
C ASN A 356 -9.39 23.50 -12.61
N LEU A 357 -10.71 23.54 -12.39
CA LEU A 357 -11.44 22.68 -11.45
C LEU A 357 -11.10 21.20 -11.74
N GLY A 358 -10.29 20.57 -10.87
CA GLY A 358 -10.11 19.12 -10.83
C GLY A 358 -8.67 18.60 -10.73
N GLU A 359 -7.62 19.40 -10.93
CA GLU A 359 -6.22 18.93 -10.83
C GLU A 359 -5.55 19.42 -9.53
N GLN A 360 -5.09 18.49 -8.69
CA GLN A 360 -4.34 18.80 -7.46
C GLN A 360 -2.90 19.24 -7.80
N LEU A 361 -2.55 20.47 -7.45
CA LEU A 361 -1.20 20.99 -7.57
C LEU A 361 -0.29 20.30 -6.54
N HIS A 362 0.90 19.93 -6.99
CA HIS A 362 1.95 19.33 -6.16
C HIS A 362 3.31 19.95 -6.53
N GLY A 363 4.21 20.00 -5.55
CA GLY A 363 5.56 20.52 -5.77
C GLY A 363 6.40 20.56 -4.50
N TYR A 364 7.72 20.68 -4.70
CA TYR A 364 8.70 20.85 -3.63
C TYR A 364 8.79 22.31 -3.16
N VAL A 365 8.56 23.25 -4.07
CA VAL A 365 8.64 24.69 -3.80
C VAL A 365 7.31 25.34 -4.17
N TRP A 366 6.84 26.25 -3.33
CA TRP A 366 5.55 26.93 -3.48
C TRP A 366 5.75 28.44 -3.45
N ALA A 367 5.18 29.16 -4.41
CA ALA A 367 5.19 30.61 -4.47
C ALA A 367 3.83 31.18 -4.05
N PHE A 368 3.86 32.14 -3.13
CA PHE A 368 2.74 33.02 -2.83
C PHE A 368 2.93 34.38 -3.50
N GLU A 369 1.96 34.77 -4.32
CA GLU A 369 1.91 36.05 -5.00
C GLU A 369 0.73 36.86 -4.47
N PRO A 370 0.96 38.03 -3.82
CA PRO A 370 -0.13 38.87 -3.33
C PRO A 370 -0.94 39.43 -4.50
N GLU A 371 -2.25 39.64 -4.30
CA GLU A 371 -3.15 40.18 -5.34
C GLU A 371 -2.71 41.55 -5.85
N THR A 372 -2.11 42.36 -4.97
CA THR A 372 -1.56 43.67 -5.31
C THR A 372 -0.11 43.78 -4.85
N LYS A 373 0.73 44.38 -5.71
CA LYS A 373 2.16 44.56 -5.44
C LYS A 373 2.45 45.57 -4.32
N ASP A 374 1.46 46.36 -3.94
CA ASP A 374 1.58 47.39 -2.92
C ASP A 374 1.47 46.84 -1.49
N ILE A 375 1.06 45.56 -1.32
CA ILE A 375 1.02 44.94 0.01
C ILE A 375 2.45 44.62 0.45
N PRO A 376 2.95 45.21 1.55
CA PRO A 376 4.25 44.89 2.08
C PRO A 376 4.20 43.47 2.67
N ILE A 377 4.90 42.54 2.03
CA ILE A 377 5.00 41.14 2.49
C ILE A 377 6.31 40.86 3.23
N GLN A 378 7.11 41.88 3.50
CA GLN A 378 8.29 41.73 4.35
C GLN A 378 7.87 41.51 5.79
N GLY A 379 8.32 40.42 6.42
CA GLY A 379 7.94 40.07 7.78
C GLY A 379 6.54 39.48 7.93
N VAL A 380 5.89 39.06 6.85
CA VAL A 380 4.67 38.23 6.93
C VAL A 380 5.00 36.88 7.53
N GLU A 381 3.99 36.26 8.12
CA GLU A 381 4.02 34.92 8.66
C GLU A 381 3.22 33.99 7.74
N VAL A 382 3.82 32.87 7.34
CA VAL A 382 3.13 31.81 6.62
C VAL A 382 2.80 30.68 7.59
N VAL A 383 1.53 30.29 7.62
CA VAL A 383 0.99 29.28 8.52
C VAL A 383 0.64 28.03 7.72
N VAL A 384 1.28 26.91 8.07
CA VAL A 384 1.11 25.61 7.43
C VAL A 384 0.54 24.63 8.46
N ARG A 385 -0.67 24.10 8.24
CA ARG A 385 -1.30 23.13 9.14
C ARG A 385 -1.30 21.73 8.57
N ALA A 386 -1.43 20.73 9.45
CA ALA A 386 -1.54 19.33 9.04
C ALA A 386 -2.72 19.06 8.08
N ALA A 387 -3.82 19.82 8.21
CA ALA A 387 -4.98 19.69 7.34
C ALA A 387 -4.79 20.32 5.95
N ASP A 388 -3.74 21.11 5.75
CA ASP A 388 -3.55 21.90 4.54
C ASP A 388 -2.73 21.16 3.47
N LEU A 389 -2.07 20.06 3.81
CA LEU A 389 -1.19 19.33 2.88
C LEU A 389 -1.12 17.83 3.13
N VAL A 390 -0.67 17.11 2.10
CA VAL A 390 -0.31 15.70 2.16
C VAL A 390 0.93 15.44 1.31
N ALA A 391 1.72 14.42 1.66
CA ALA A 391 2.79 13.93 0.81
C ALA A 391 2.21 13.47 -0.55
N SER A 392 2.84 13.87 -1.65
CA SER A 392 2.35 13.54 -2.99
C SER A 392 2.85 12.16 -3.46
N ARG A 393 4.12 11.84 -3.18
CA ARG A 393 4.81 10.66 -3.74
C ARG A 393 5.54 9.78 -2.72
N SER A 394 5.54 10.15 -1.45
CA SER A 394 6.25 9.41 -0.40
C SER A 394 5.31 8.87 0.68
N GLU A 395 5.81 7.91 1.46
CA GLU A 395 5.14 7.41 2.67
C GLU A 395 5.40 8.32 3.89
N ARG A 396 6.10 9.46 3.71
CA ARG A 396 6.37 10.42 4.79
C ARG A 396 5.10 11.18 5.12
N ALA A 397 4.96 11.54 6.39
CA ALA A 397 3.80 12.28 6.88
C ALA A 397 4.23 13.65 7.38
N TRP A 398 3.36 14.63 7.19
CA TRP A 398 3.46 15.87 7.94
C TRP A 398 3.01 15.61 9.38
N ARG A 399 3.91 15.80 10.34
CA ARG A 399 3.64 15.50 11.76
C ARG A 399 3.35 16.73 12.60
N TYR A 400 3.60 17.93 12.08
CA TYR A 400 3.41 19.17 12.83
C TYR A 400 1.93 19.58 12.80
N GLY A 401 1.37 19.99 13.93
CA GLY A 401 -0.01 20.47 13.97
C GLY A 401 -0.17 21.76 13.17
N GLU A 402 0.69 22.73 13.48
CA GLU A 402 0.78 24.04 12.83
C GLU A 402 2.25 24.52 12.86
N VAL A 403 2.79 24.93 11.72
CA VAL A 403 4.11 25.56 11.61
C VAL A 403 3.93 27.00 11.15
N ARG A 404 4.60 27.94 11.81
CA ARG A 404 4.60 29.36 11.47
C ARG A 404 5.99 29.80 11.06
N VAL A 405 6.11 30.36 9.87
CA VAL A 405 7.40 30.86 9.37
C VAL A 405 7.31 32.32 9.04
N ARG A 406 8.15 33.12 9.69
CA ARG A 406 8.30 34.53 9.35
C ARG A 406 9.23 34.66 8.15
N VAL A 407 8.83 35.48 7.18
CA VAL A 407 9.56 35.77 5.93
C VAL A 407 10.77 36.70 6.17
N THR A 408 11.45 36.53 7.30
CA THR A 408 12.70 37.20 7.68
C THR A 408 13.75 36.21 8.22
N GLY A 409 13.47 34.90 8.21
CA GLY A 409 14.41 33.84 8.59
C GLY A 409 14.17 33.17 9.94
N GLU A 410 13.10 33.53 10.66
CA GLU A 410 12.74 32.90 11.94
C GLU A 410 11.53 31.98 11.74
N VAL A 411 11.73 30.69 11.99
CA VAL A 411 10.66 29.68 12.07
C VAL A 411 10.28 29.55 13.54
N GLU A 412 9.02 29.83 13.88
CA GLU A 412 8.45 29.48 15.17
C GLU A 412 7.59 28.22 14.96
N THR A 413 8.11 27.05 15.32
CA THR A 413 7.30 25.83 15.39
C THR A 413 6.44 25.87 16.64
N ARG A 414 5.14 25.58 16.51
CA ARG A 414 4.29 25.27 17.67
C ARG A 414 3.99 23.78 17.67
N GLU A 415 4.09 23.19 18.87
CA GLU A 415 3.80 21.79 19.13
C GLU A 415 2.45 21.39 18.51
N GLY A 416 2.49 20.46 17.56
CA GLY A 416 1.38 19.55 17.36
C GLY A 416 1.72 18.24 18.03
N GLU A 417 0.74 17.60 18.63
CA GLU A 417 0.87 16.21 19.06
C GLU A 417 1.35 15.39 17.85
N ALA A 418 2.60 14.94 17.91
CA ALA A 418 3.11 13.99 16.95
C ALA A 418 2.13 12.82 16.95
N THR A 419 1.52 12.52 15.80
CA THR A 419 0.79 11.27 15.63
C THR A 419 1.85 10.17 15.65
N GLY A 420 2.17 9.70 16.86
CA GLY A 420 3.18 8.70 17.09
C GLY A 420 2.88 7.51 16.19
N SER A 421 3.87 7.06 15.42
CA SER A 421 3.79 5.70 14.92
C SER A 421 3.62 4.84 16.16
N ALA A 422 2.47 4.18 16.31
CA ALA A 422 2.22 3.26 17.40
C ALA A 422 3.24 2.12 17.29
N LYS A 423 4.42 2.32 17.88
CA LYS A 423 5.42 1.28 18.01
C LYS A 423 4.81 0.31 19.03
N TRP A 424 4.51 -0.90 18.58
CA TRP A 424 4.05 -1.99 19.46
C TRP A 424 5.22 -2.56 20.29
N TYR A 425 6.44 -2.06 20.08
CA TYR A 425 7.62 -2.34 20.87
C TYR A 425 8.32 -1.04 21.26
N THR A 426 9.17 -1.14 22.27
CA THR A 426 9.78 -0.09 23.10
C THR A 426 11.29 -0.29 23.21
N LEU A 427 11.80 -1.30 22.51
CA LEU A 427 13.22 -1.58 22.36
C LEU A 427 13.92 -0.45 21.60
N ASP A 428 15.19 -0.21 21.94
CA ASP A 428 16.03 0.72 21.19
C ASP A 428 16.24 0.17 19.77
N ARG A 429 15.71 0.89 18.79
CA ARG A 429 15.77 0.49 17.38
C ARG A 429 17.20 0.46 16.85
N ALA A 430 18.08 1.33 17.34
CA ALA A 430 19.48 1.35 16.93
C ALA A 430 20.20 0.08 17.39
N GLU A 431 20.02 -0.31 18.66
CA GLU A 431 20.60 -1.56 19.20
C GLU A 431 20.09 -2.79 18.42
N LEU A 432 18.78 -2.83 18.12
CA LEU A 432 18.20 -3.90 17.31
C LEU A 432 18.81 -3.98 15.91
N LEU A 433 18.95 -2.83 15.23
CA LEU A 433 19.55 -2.78 13.90
C LEU A 433 21.02 -3.23 13.91
N GLU A 434 21.79 -2.88 14.95
CA GLU A 434 23.18 -3.31 15.10
C GLU A 434 23.32 -4.82 15.23
N GLU A 435 22.49 -5.46 16.07
CA GLU A 435 22.43 -6.93 16.19
C GLU A 435 22.09 -7.57 14.84
N GLU A 436 21.08 -7.04 14.17
CA GLU A 436 20.59 -7.60 12.91
C GLU A 436 21.58 -7.41 11.75
N VAL A 437 22.32 -6.28 11.72
CA VAL A 437 23.41 -6.05 10.77
C VAL A 437 24.49 -7.11 10.95
N LYS A 438 24.86 -7.44 12.19
CA LYS A 438 25.82 -8.51 12.47
C LYS A 438 25.34 -9.84 11.93
N ASP A 439 24.09 -10.22 12.23
CA ASP A 439 23.50 -11.48 11.77
C ASP A 439 23.42 -11.57 10.23
N VAL A 440 23.10 -10.46 9.55
CA VAL A 440 23.04 -10.44 8.07
C VAL A 440 24.44 -10.54 7.46
N ARG A 441 25.46 -9.95 8.09
CA ARG A 441 26.85 -10.11 7.66
C ARG A 441 27.32 -11.55 7.78
N GLU A 442 27.03 -12.23 8.89
CA GLU A 442 27.34 -13.67 9.06
C GLU A 442 26.67 -14.52 7.98
N LEU A 443 25.42 -14.22 7.61
CA LEU A 443 24.76 -14.91 6.50
C LEU A 443 25.44 -14.63 5.15
N LEU A 444 25.89 -13.39 4.89
CA LEU A 444 26.58 -13.03 3.65
C LEU A 444 27.96 -13.66 3.52
N GLU A 445 28.61 -14.06 4.63
CA GLU A 445 29.82 -14.87 4.58
C GLU A 445 29.54 -16.26 3.99
N LEU A 446 28.36 -16.81 4.23
CA LEU A 446 27.92 -18.11 3.69
C LEU A 446 27.32 -17.98 2.28
N GLU A 447 26.50 -16.94 2.07
CA GLU A 447 25.70 -16.72 0.87
C GLU A 447 25.95 -15.31 0.27
N PRO A 448 27.16 -15.03 -0.25
CA PRO A 448 27.55 -13.70 -0.72
C PRO A 448 26.73 -13.20 -1.92
N GLY A 449 26.07 -14.12 -2.64
CA GLY A 449 25.20 -13.81 -3.77
C GLY A 449 23.75 -13.54 -3.39
N SER A 450 23.36 -13.64 -2.10
CA SER A 450 21.98 -13.45 -1.69
C SER A 450 21.56 -11.98 -1.82
N LYS A 451 20.76 -11.69 -2.85
CA LYS A 451 20.24 -10.34 -3.10
C LYS A 451 19.39 -9.81 -1.95
N TRP A 452 18.68 -10.67 -1.23
CA TRP A 452 17.84 -10.27 -0.11
C TRP A 452 18.67 -9.95 1.12
N ALA A 453 19.72 -10.71 1.40
CA ALA A 453 20.66 -10.41 2.47
C ALA A 453 21.41 -9.10 2.20
N LEU A 454 21.94 -8.91 0.97
CA LEU A 454 22.58 -7.67 0.55
C LEU A 454 21.63 -6.46 0.65
N GLN A 455 20.40 -6.59 0.14
CA GLN A 455 19.40 -5.52 0.22
C GLN A 455 19.01 -5.20 1.68
N THR A 456 18.95 -6.22 2.53
CA THR A 456 18.65 -6.05 3.96
C THR A 456 19.80 -5.36 4.69
N LEU A 457 21.05 -5.73 4.41
CA LEU A 457 22.23 -5.09 4.98
C LEU A 457 22.28 -3.60 4.59
N ALA A 458 22.18 -3.29 3.29
CA ALA A 458 22.15 -1.91 2.80
C ALA A 458 21.05 -1.09 3.48
N ARG A 459 19.87 -1.70 3.68
CA ARG A 459 18.71 -1.07 4.32
C ARG A 459 19.01 -0.75 5.78
N PHE A 460 19.46 -1.74 6.56
CA PHE A 460 19.70 -1.56 7.98
C PHE A 460 20.84 -0.58 8.26
N LEU A 461 21.91 -0.62 7.46
CA LEU A 461 23.00 0.35 7.53
C LEU A 461 22.52 1.78 7.24
N THR A 462 21.72 1.99 6.18
CA THR A 462 21.14 3.30 5.87
C THR A 462 20.27 3.82 7.02
N GLU A 463 19.44 2.96 7.60
CA GLU A 463 18.58 3.32 8.74
C GLU A 463 19.40 3.67 10.00
N LEU A 464 20.50 2.95 10.28
CA LEU A 464 21.41 3.30 11.36
C LEU A 464 22.03 4.68 11.19
N CYS A 465 22.48 5.01 9.97
CA CYS A 465 23.01 6.34 9.66
C CYS A 465 21.97 7.44 9.90
N HIS A 466 20.69 7.19 9.58
CA HIS A 466 19.61 8.15 9.84
C HIS A 466 19.29 8.30 11.33
N ILE A 467 19.34 7.22 12.11
CA ILE A 467 19.11 7.28 13.57
C ILE A 467 20.26 8.01 14.26
N ARG A 468 21.51 7.82 13.79
CA ARG A 468 22.72 8.41 14.36
C ARG A 468 23.46 9.26 13.32
N PRO A 469 22.91 10.40 12.87
CA PRO A 469 23.49 11.18 11.76
C PRO A 469 24.86 11.77 12.07
N ALA A 470 25.19 11.96 13.35
CA ALA A 470 26.46 12.50 13.83
C ALA A 470 27.54 11.42 14.08
N ASP A 471 27.26 10.14 13.80
CA ASP A 471 28.23 9.07 14.01
C ASP A 471 29.41 9.20 13.03
N PRO A 472 30.67 9.28 13.51
CA PRO A 472 31.85 9.44 12.66
C PRO A 472 32.10 8.24 11.73
N VAL A 473 31.46 7.08 11.97
CA VAL A 473 31.60 5.88 11.13
C VAL A 473 30.65 5.92 9.92
N ASN A 474 29.68 6.85 9.88
CA ASN A 474 28.71 6.96 8.79
C ASN A 474 29.33 7.03 7.39
N PRO A 475 30.41 7.80 7.11
CA PRO A 475 30.99 7.83 5.77
C PRO A 475 31.46 6.45 5.29
N GLN A 476 32.06 5.63 6.17
CA GLN A 476 32.48 4.27 5.81
C GLN A 476 31.27 3.35 5.58
N VAL A 477 30.22 3.50 6.38
CA VAL A 477 28.96 2.75 6.23
C VAL A 477 28.27 3.12 4.91
N GLU A 478 28.22 4.40 4.56
CA GLU A 478 27.68 4.89 3.28
C GLU A 478 28.46 4.30 2.09
N ASP A 479 29.80 4.24 2.18
CA ASP A 479 30.63 3.62 1.14
C ASP A 479 30.36 2.10 0.99
N GLU A 480 30.14 1.39 2.11
CA GLU A 480 29.70 -0.01 2.13
C GLU A 480 28.34 -0.17 1.44
N VAL A 481 27.37 0.68 1.78
CA VAL A 481 26.04 0.67 1.16
C VAL A 481 26.12 0.92 -0.35
N ILE A 482 26.89 1.91 -0.80
CA ILE A 482 27.08 2.19 -2.23
C ILE A 482 27.64 0.96 -2.94
N THR A 483 28.67 0.32 -2.36
CA THR A 483 29.28 -0.90 -2.92
C THR A 483 28.25 -2.03 -3.03
N ILE A 484 27.43 -2.24 -2.00
CA ILE A 484 26.35 -3.23 -2.01
C ILE A 484 25.33 -2.92 -3.11
N LEU A 485 24.93 -1.66 -3.27
CA LEU A 485 23.95 -1.25 -4.29
C LEU A 485 24.48 -1.43 -5.71
N GLU A 486 25.77 -1.22 -5.94
CA GLU A 486 26.43 -1.49 -7.22
C GLU A 486 26.52 -2.99 -7.51
N LEU A 487 26.82 -3.81 -6.51
CA LEU A 487 26.79 -5.26 -6.63
C LEU A 487 25.38 -5.78 -6.94
N LEU A 488 24.36 -5.26 -6.26
CA LEU A 488 22.95 -5.63 -6.46
C LEU A 488 22.45 -5.34 -7.89
N GLN A 489 22.97 -4.31 -8.56
CA GLN A 489 22.66 -4.05 -9.97
C GLN A 489 23.13 -5.19 -10.89
N THR A 490 24.19 -5.90 -10.50
CA THR A 490 24.72 -7.03 -11.25
C THR A 490 24.00 -8.34 -10.89
N ILE A 491 23.69 -8.54 -9.61
CA ILE A 491 23.05 -9.76 -9.10
C ILE A 491 21.54 -9.81 -9.44
N ASP A 492 20.84 -8.67 -9.42
CA ASP A 492 19.40 -8.58 -9.71
C ASP A 492 19.12 -7.53 -10.80
N PRO A 493 19.50 -7.80 -12.07
CA PRO A 493 19.45 -6.83 -13.15
C PRO A 493 18.02 -6.33 -13.46
N ASP A 494 17.01 -7.16 -13.22
CA ASP A 494 15.59 -6.79 -13.37
C ASP A 494 15.21 -5.61 -12.45
N ARG A 495 15.97 -5.38 -11.37
CA ARG A 495 15.75 -4.30 -10.40
C ARG A 495 16.92 -3.31 -10.36
N ALA A 496 17.86 -3.36 -11.31
CA ALA A 496 19.05 -2.51 -11.33
C ALA A 496 18.74 -1.02 -11.13
N ARG A 497 17.72 -0.51 -11.83
CA ARG A 497 17.29 0.90 -11.73
C ARG A 497 16.85 1.30 -10.32
N ARG A 498 16.23 0.38 -9.56
CA ARG A 498 15.83 0.65 -8.17
C ARG A 498 17.05 0.84 -7.26
N TYR A 499 18.10 0.04 -7.45
CA TYR A 499 19.33 0.17 -6.67
C TYR A 499 20.12 1.40 -7.09
N GLU A 500 20.11 1.72 -8.38
CA GLU A 500 20.73 2.94 -8.92
C GLU A 500 20.03 4.21 -8.40
N ASP A 501 18.70 4.21 -8.29
CA ASP A 501 17.94 5.30 -7.68
C ASP A 501 18.28 5.46 -6.20
N TRP A 502 18.35 4.37 -5.44
CA TRP A 502 18.77 4.43 -4.03
C TRP A 502 20.20 4.95 -3.87
N ARG A 503 21.13 4.49 -4.70
CA ARG A 503 22.51 5.00 -4.72
C ARG A 503 22.53 6.50 -5.01
N THR A 504 21.74 6.94 -6.00
CA THR A 504 21.61 8.36 -6.36
C THR A 504 21.13 9.18 -5.16
N ASN A 505 20.12 8.70 -4.42
CA ASN A 505 19.61 9.36 -3.22
C ASN A 505 20.69 9.51 -2.15
N LEU A 506 21.40 8.43 -1.83
CA LEU A 506 22.43 8.43 -0.79
C LEU A 506 23.61 9.36 -1.14
N VAL A 507 24.10 9.29 -2.38
CA VAL A 507 25.22 10.13 -2.84
C VAL A 507 24.82 11.60 -2.86
N PHE A 508 23.59 11.90 -3.31
CA PHE A 508 23.07 13.26 -3.28
C PHE A 508 22.94 13.78 -1.85
N GLU A 509 22.32 13.03 -0.96
CA GLU A 509 22.15 13.41 0.44
C GLU A 509 23.49 13.72 1.11
N ARG A 510 24.49 12.85 0.93
CA ARG A 510 25.86 13.06 1.42
C ARG A 510 26.45 14.37 0.90
N ALA A 511 26.29 14.65 -0.40
CA ALA A 511 26.81 15.86 -1.02
C ALA A 511 26.08 17.13 -0.57
N THR A 512 24.79 17.03 -0.20
CA THR A 512 23.96 18.18 0.17
C THR A 512 23.72 18.36 1.67
N ARG A 513 24.22 17.46 2.53
CA ARG A 513 23.97 17.48 3.98
C ARG A 513 24.32 18.81 4.64
N HIS A 514 25.36 19.49 4.15
CA HIS A 514 25.81 20.79 4.66
C HIS A 514 24.92 21.97 4.27
N LEU A 515 23.95 21.77 3.36
CA LEU A 515 23.00 22.81 2.94
C LEU A 515 21.85 23.00 3.95
N VAL A 516 21.73 22.09 4.91
CA VAL A 516 20.69 22.10 5.93
C VAL A 516 21.27 21.99 7.33
N LYS A 517 20.48 22.40 8.32
CA LYS A 517 20.74 22.23 9.76
C LYS A 517 19.51 21.65 10.43
N CYS A 518 19.74 20.81 11.44
CA CYS A 518 18.68 20.38 12.33
C CYS A 518 18.44 21.46 13.40
N VAL A 519 17.18 21.79 13.65
CA VAL A 519 16.75 22.70 14.72
C VAL A 519 15.63 22.05 15.54
N GLY A 520 15.36 22.59 16.72
CA GLY A 520 14.30 22.11 17.60
C GLY A 520 14.61 20.78 18.29
N GLU A 521 13.70 20.36 19.17
CA GLU A 521 13.80 19.09 19.92
C GLU A 521 13.29 17.89 19.11
N HIS A 522 12.62 18.14 17.97
CA HIS A 522 11.98 17.11 17.16
C HIS A 522 12.71 16.83 15.84
N GLY A 523 13.90 17.41 15.66
CA GLY A 523 14.76 17.17 14.50
C GLY A 523 14.26 17.86 13.23
N GLU A 524 13.61 19.01 13.35
CA GLU A 524 13.21 19.83 12.21
C GLU A 524 14.41 20.19 11.32
N VAL A 525 14.27 20.03 10.00
CA VAL A 525 15.35 20.34 9.04
C VAL A 525 15.07 21.68 8.35
N MET A 526 16.02 22.60 8.43
CA MET A 526 15.96 23.91 7.76
C MET A 526 17.19 24.17 6.92
N PHE A 527 17.13 25.15 6.01
CA PHE A 527 18.33 25.64 5.32
C PHE A 527 19.41 26.08 6.31
N ALA A 528 20.66 25.74 6.02
CA ALA A 528 21.82 26.25 6.73
C ALA A 528 21.97 27.76 6.51
N ASP A 529 22.53 28.46 7.50
CA ASP A 529 22.66 29.92 7.51
C ASP A 529 23.52 30.46 6.36
N LYS A 530 24.44 29.63 5.88
CA LYS A 530 25.30 29.95 4.75
C LYS A 530 25.19 28.88 3.67
N GLN A 531 24.85 29.32 2.48
CA GLN A 531 24.78 28.48 1.28
C GLN A 531 26.03 28.73 0.42
N PRO A 532 26.54 27.72 -0.31
CA PRO A 532 27.67 27.90 -1.20
C PRO A 532 27.26 28.68 -2.46
N ASP A 533 28.16 29.56 -2.93
CA ASP A 533 27.94 30.29 -4.20
C ASP A 533 28.05 29.39 -5.44
N VAL A 534 28.72 28.24 -5.30
CA VAL A 534 28.82 27.17 -6.30
C VAL A 534 28.76 25.84 -5.56
N LEU A 535 27.80 24.98 -5.90
CA LEU A 535 27.77 23.60 -5.43
C LEU A 535 28.31 22.68 -6.52
N ASP A 536 29.29 21.85 -6.17
CA ASP A 536 29.85 20.84 -7.08
C ASP A 536 29.25 19.47 -6.82
N LEU A 537 28.46 18.98 -7.78
CA LEU A 537 27.87 17.65 -7.83
C LEU A 537 28.39 16.85 -9.04
N SER A 538 29.54 17.23 -9.61
CA SER A 538 30.08 16.58 -10.80
C SER A 538 30.65 15.18 -10.54
N ASN A 539 30.56 14.31 -11.54
CA ASN A 539 31.13 12.95 -11.56
C ASN A 539 30.66 12.04 -10.41
N LEU A 540 29.49 12.30 -9.85
CA LEU A 540 28.88 11.51 -8.78
C LEU A 540 28.08 10.31 -9.30
N GLY A 541 27.84 10.26 -10.61
CA GLY A 541 27.02 9.24 -11.26
C GLY A 541 25.53 9.38 -10.92
N LEU A 542 25.06 10.60 -10.63
CA LEU A 542 23.66 10.87 -10.34
C LEU A 542 22.79 10.59 -11.57
N THR A 543 21.70 9.85 -11.39
CA THR A 543 20.72 9.62 -12.46
C THR A 543 19.57 10.61 -12.45
N HIS A 544 19.31 11.25 -11.31
CA HIS A 544 18.32 12.29 -11.13
C HIS A 544 18.70 13.14 -9.91
N ILE A 545 17.96 14.22 -9.68
CA ILE A 545 18.08 15.04 -8.46
C ILE A 545 16.90 14.72 -7.54
N PRO A 546 17.13 14.01 -6.41
CA PRO A 546 16.08 13.50 -5.53
C PRO A 546 15.23 14.59 -4.86
N THR A 547 15.89 15.59 -4.28
CA THR A 547 15.23 16.68 -3.53
C THR A 547 15.70 18.03 -4.05
N PRO A 548 15.16 18.50 -5.19
CA PRO A 548 15.59 19.75 -5.82
C PRO A 548 15.49 20.97 -4.89
N SER A 549 14.50 21.04 -4.02
CA SER A 549 14.29 22.15 -3.07
C SER A 549 15.47 22.42 -2.15
N LEU A 550 16.31 21.42 -1.85
CA LEU A 550 17.56 21.64 -1.09
C LEU A 550 18.52 22.60 -1.81
N LEU A 551 18.42 22.67 -3.14
CA LEU A 551 19.27 23.51 -3.99
C LEU A 551 18.66 24.90 -4.24
N LEU A 552 17.52 25.25 -3.61
CA LEU A 552 16.78 26.48 -3.90
C LEU A 552 17.65 27.74 -3.78
N HIS A 553 18.52 27.79 -2.79
CA HIS A 553 19.39 28.95 -2.52
C HIS A 553 20.78 28.85 -3.15
N VAL A 554 21.08 27.76 -3.88
CA VAL A 554 22.35 27.58 -4.58
C VAL A 554 22.26 28.27 -5.94
N PRO A 555 23.01 29.34 -6.21
CA PRO A 555 22.85 30.10 -7.45
C PRO A 555 23.54 29.45 -8.65
N ARG A 556 24.59 28.65 -8.41
CA ARG A 556 25.39 28.00 -9.46
C ARG A 556 25.65 26.55 -9.11
N LEU A 557 25.42 25.65 -10.05
CA LEU A 557 25.49 24.21 -9.81
C LEU A 557 26.31 23.50 -10.91
N ASN A 558 27.31 22.73 -10.50
CA ASN A 558 28.08 21.88 -11.42
C ASN A 558 27.56 20.44 -11.38
N LEU A 559 26.95 19.96 -12.46
CA LEU A 559 26.41 18.61 -12.65
C LEU A 559 27.17 17.81 -13.73
N LYS A 560 28.36 18.25 -14.10
CA LYS A 560 29.18 17.63 -15.15
C LYS A 560 29.44 16.14 -14.90
N GLY A 561 29.41 15.32 -15.94
CA GLY A 561 29.82 13.90 -15.88
C GLY A 561 28.88 13.00 -15.06
N ASN A 562 27.61 13.35 -14.96
CA ASN A 562 26.57 12.53 -14.34
C ASN A 562 25.79 11.71 -15.40
N ARG A 563 24.70 11.06 -15.01
CA ARG A 563 23.86 10.22 -15.86
C ARG A 563 22.41 10.72 -15.94
N LEU A 564 22.20 12.03 -15.86
CA LEU A 564 20.89 12.65 -15.96
C LEU A 564 20.34 12.51 -17.39
N SER A 565 19.03 12.29 -17.54
CA SER A 565 18.31 12.45 -18.82
C SER A 565 17.75 13.87 -18.96
N ALA A 566 17.43 14.29 -20.18
CA ALA A 566 16.78 15.58 -20.45
C ALA A 566 15.50 15.79 -19.61
N SER A 567 14.68 14.73 -19.48
CA SER A 567 13.45 14.77 -18.68
C SER A 567 13.67 14.99 -17.18
N GLN A 568 14.80 14.52 -16.64
CA GLN A 568 15.15 14.70 -15.22
C GLN A 568 15.73 16.10 -15.00
N ALA A 569 16.58 16.58 -15.91
CA ALA A 569 17.10 17.94 -15.89
C ALA A 569 15.98 18.99 -15.99
N ALA A 570 15.03 18.81 -16.92
CA ALA A 570 13.87 19.70 -17.06
C ALA A 570 13.00 19.73 -15.79
N ARG A 571 12.71 18.56 -15.19
CA ARG A 571 11.96 18.49 -13.93
C ARG A 571 12.67 19.18 -12.77
N MET A 572 14.00 19.05 -12.67
CA MET A 572 14.75 19.77 -11.65
C MET A 572 14.67 21.29 -11.87
N LEU A 573 14.88 21.75 -13.10
CA LEU A 573 14.81 23.17 -13.46
C LEU A 573 13.45 23.78 -13.11
N ALA A 574 12.37 23.06 -13.40
CA ALA A 574 11.02 23.48 -13.04
C ALA A 574 10.81 23.65 -11.53
N ALA A 575 11.58 22.95 -10.69
CA ALA A 575 11.52 23.03 -9.23
C ALA A 575 12.44 24.10 -8.62
N LEU A 576 13.28 24.77 -9.43
CA LEU A 576 14.36 25.67 -8.95
C LEU A 576 14.25 27.09 -9.53
N PRO A 577 13.30 27.92 -9.06
CA PRO A 577 13.04 29.24 -9.63
C PRO A 577 14.17 30.27 -9.48
N LEU A 578 15.11 30.05 -8.56
CA LEU A 578 16.20 30.99 -8.27
C LEU A 578 17.54 30.62 -8.93
N MET A 579 17.58 29.48 -9.61
CA MET A 579 18.81 28.96 -10.19
C MET A 579 19.31 29.84 -11.34
N LYS A 580 20.59 30.23 -11.31
CA LYS A 580 21.17 31.17 -12.27
C LYS A 580 22.01 30.50 -13.35
N GLU A 581 22.91 29.60 -12.93
CA GLU A 581 23.85 28.93 -13.85
C GLU A 581 23.96 27.45 -13.49
N MET A 582 24.02 26.59 -14.51
CA MET A 582 24.30 25.18 -14.34
C MET A 582 25.21 24.66 -15.45
N ASP A 583 26.19 23.83 -15.07
CA ASP A 583 26.99 23.03 -15.99
C ASP A 583 26.46 21.60 -15.98
N TRP A 584 26.12 21.05 -17.15
CA TRP A 584 25.55 19.71 -17.31
C TRP A 584 26.34 18.87 -18.30
N ASP A 585 27.55 19.29 -18.67
CA ASP A 585 28.33 18.63 -19.70
C ASP A 585 28.56 17.15 -19.38
N GLY A 586 28.46 16.28 -20.38
CA GLY A 586 28.72 14.85 -20.21
C GLY A 586 27.60 14.06 -19.49
N ASN A 587 26.37 14.58 -19.46
CA ASN A 587 25.17 13.81 -19.09
C ASN A 587 24.59 13.03 -20.29
N LEU A 588 23.50 12.27 -20.09
CA LEU A 588 22.88 11.40 -21.11
C LEU A 588 21.91 12.15 -22.05
N PHE A 589 22.13 13.45 -22.27
CA PHE A 589 21.34 14.24 -23.20
C PHE A 589 22.19 15.31 -23.88
N VAL A 590 21.75 15.75 -25.05
CA VAL A 590 22.26 16.96 -25.71
C VAL A 590 21.36 18.16 -25.40
N LYS A 591 21.89 19.37 -25.56
CA LYS A 591 21.19 20.61 -25.19
C LYS A 591 19.83 20.74 -25.87
N GLU A 592 19.73 20.31 -27.12
CA GLU A 592 18.50 20.34 -27.91
C GLU A 592 17.38 19.48 -27.29
N GLU A 593 17.72 18.34 -26.70
CA GLU A 593 16.74 17.47 -26.02
C GLU A 593 16.23 18.09 -24.73
N LEU A 594 17.08 18.84 -24.02
CA LEU A 594 16.66 19.62 -22.86
C LEU A 594 15.74 20.78 -23.26
N ASP A 595 16.06 21.49 -24.34
CA ASP A 595 15.23 22.58 -24.86
C ASP A 595 13.85 22.10 -25.33
N VAL A 596 13.74 20.85 -25.77
CA VAL A 596 12.44 20.20 -26.05
C VAL A 596 11.74 19.83 -24.75
N ALA A 597 12.43 19.16 -23.83
CA ALA A 597 11.86 18.74 -22.54
C ALA A 597 11.43 19.91 -21.63
N LEU A 598 11.95 21.11 -21.82
CA LEU A 598 11.52 22.33 -21.13
C LEU A 598 10.28 22.98 -21.76
N ARG A 599 9.97 22.67 -23.03
CA ARG A 599 8.76 23.14 -23.72
C ARG A 599 7.56 22.25 -23.46
N ASP A 600 7.81 20.95 -23.36
CA ASP A 600 6.83 19.91 -23.00
C ASP A 600 6.49 19.95 -21.49
#